data_AF-A0A6A6ARP7-F1
#
_entry.id   AF-A0A6A6ARP7-F1
#
_cell.length_a   1.000
_cell.length_b   1.000
_cell.length_c   1.000
_cell.angle_alpha   90.00
_cell.angle_beta   90.00
_cell.angle_gamma   90.00
#
_symmetry.space_group_name_H-M   'P 1'
#
loop_
_entity.id
_entity.type
_entity.pdbx_description
1 polymer ?
#
loop_
_entity_poly.entity_id
_entity_poly.type
_entity_poly.pdbx_seq_one_letter_code
_entity_poly.pdbx_strand_id
1 'polypeptide(L)'
;MPSLLPLLTLLALALTASAANSIKFINHCPHNIYFWTVGPGTVDPRGHDWEHILVPGSGGSVVHGMVNTELLGGGFSLKMRDVPRYEVAPAGIIQVEYHLEPTRNRIWYDLSAINCNHAAGNMDPAFCPLIAGGLRVHVPGRKEGQCPPAWCSGGGCFNTYLTHGSWLGEPTFACDAGVDIMVETCTEGVGPRTFDGQIELPVESAPVQPGMLSLDGSCGVKDGGGGNGYVCAGSRWGECCSEFGFCGNSPVHCAAGCQNPFGTCTPSSPMSDYDYMAAVAVADIEVETARVTATKTTMQTIIATETRGGHPVPSKA
;
A
#
# COMPACT_ATOMS: atom_id res chain seq x y z
N MET A 1 -4.91 -44.49 -48.51
CA MET A 1 -3.98 -43.57 -47.80
C MET A 1 -4.81 -42.81 -46.78
N PRO A 2 -4.63 -43.04 -45.46
CA PRO A 2 -5.40 -42.35 -44.43
C PRO A 2 -4.74 -41.00 -44.14
N SER A 3 -5.49 -39.90 -44.20
CA SER A 3 -5.03 -38.58 -43.79
C SER A 3 -5.36 -38.39 -42.30
N LEU A 4 -4.35 -38.51 -41.44
CA LEU A 4 -4.42 -38.04 -40.05
C LEU A 4 -4.37 -36.50 -40.06
N LEU A 5 -5.47 -35.85 -39.68
CA LEU A 5 -5.42 -34.48 -39.16
C LEU A 5 -5.07 -34.56 -37.67
N PRO A 6 -4.09 -33.79 -37.16
CA PRO A 6 -3.87 -33.69 -35.73
C PRO A 6 -4.95 -32.76 -35.14
N LEU A 7 -5.76 -33.32 -34.24
CA LEU A 7 -6.68 -32.56 -33.40
C LEU A 7 -5.84 -31.73 -32.43
N LEU A 8 -5.61 -30.46 -32.77
CA LEU A 8 -4.92 -29.50 -31.91
C LEU A 8 -5.81 -29.23 -30.69
N THR A 9 -5.57 -29.92 -29.56
CA THR A 9 -6.25 -29.62 -28.30
C THR A 9 -5.78 -28.26 -27.81
N LEU A 10 -6.60 -27.24 -28.06
CA LEU A 10 -6.44 -25.91 -27.48
C LEU A 10 -6.69 -26.04 -25.97
N LEU A 11 -5.61 -26.23 -25.21
CA LEU A 11 -5.66 -26.20 -23.75
C LEU A 11 -5.93 -24.75 -23.34
N ALA A 12 -7.21 -24.41 -23.23
CA ALA A 12 -7.63 -23.14 -22.63
C ALA A 12 -7.14 -23.15 -21.18
N LEU A 13 -6.05 -22.41 -20.93
CA LEU A 13 -5.66 -22.03 -19.59
C LEU A 13 -6.78 -21.15 -19.05
N ALA A 14 -7.78 -21.76 -18.42
CA ALA A 14 -8.73 -21.05 -17.59
C ALA A 14 -7.90 -20.46 -16.45
N LEU A 15 -7.54 -19.19 -16.57
CA LEU A 15 -7.13 -18.37 -15.43
C LEU A 15 -8.26 -18.52 -14.42
N THR A 16 -8.05 -19.35 -13.41
CA THR A 16 -8.90 -19.37 -12.23
C THR A 16 -8.71 -18.00 -11.59
N ALA A 17 -9.60 -17.05 -11.93
CA ALA A 17 -9.73 -15.84 -11.16
C ALA A 17 -10.10 -16.31 -9.74
N SER A 18 -9.10 -16.35 -8.85
CA SER A 18 -9.35 -16.53 -7.43
C SER A 18 -10.26 -15.39 -7.05
N ALA A 19 -11.51 -15.69 -6.69
CA ALA A 19 -12.42 -14.68 -6.19
C ALA A 19 -11.73 -14.00 -5.00
N ALA A 20 -11.38 -12.72 -5.16
CA ALA A 20 -10.75 -11.97 -4.08
C ALA A 20 -11.79 -11.78 -2.97
N ASN A 21 -11.35 -11.86 -1.71
CA ASN A 21 -12.15 -11.42 -0.57
C ASN A 21 -11.62 -10.03 -0.22
N SER A 22 -12.34 -8.99 -0.64
CA SER A 22 -11.87 -7.62 -0.45
C SER A 22 -12.98 -6.70 0.07
N ILE A 23 -12.57 -5.67 0.82
CA ILE A 23 -13.42 -4.55 1.17
C ILE A 23 -12.97 -3.37 0.33
N LYS A 24 -13.83 -2.87 -0.55
CA LYS A 24 -13.54 -1.67 -1.32
C LYS A 24 -14.23 -0.47 -0.68
N PHE A 25 -13.44 0.48 -0.24
CA PHE A 25 -13.90 1.78 0.20
C PHE A 25 -14.06 2.70 -1.01
N ILE A 26 -15.22 3.33 -1.13
CA ILE A 26 -15.53 4.33 -2.16
C ILE A 26 -15.97 5.59 -1.43
N ASN A 27 -15.19 6.66 -1.58
CA ASN A 27 -15.41 7.89 -0.83
C ASN A 27 -16.02 8.97 -1.73
N HIS A 28 -17.34 9.16 -1.62
CA HIS A 28 -18.04 10.21 -2.35
C HIS A 28 -17.93 11.57 -1.65
N CYS A 29 -17.31 11.64 -0.47
CA CYS A 29 -17.09 12.89 0.24
C CYS A 29 -16.08 13.76 -0.52
N PRO A 30 -16.17 15.10 -0.48
CA PRO A 30 -15.17 15.97 -1.10
C PRO A 30 -13.82 15.98 -0.36
N HIS A 31 -13.72 15.31 0.78
CA HIS A 31 -12.54 15.25 1.64
C HIS A 31 -12.09 13.80 1.84
N ASN A 32 -10.83 13.62 2.23
CA ASN A 32 -10.30 12.30 2.54
C ASN A 32 -10.91 11.73 3.81
N ILE A 33 -11.09 10.41 3.85
CA ILE A 33 -11.38 9.66 5.06
C ILE A 33 -10.21 8.74 5.37
N TYR A 34 -10.16 8.26 6.60
CA TYR A 34 -9.03 7.53 7.14
C TYR A 34 -9.54 6.29 7.86
N PHE A 35 -8.88 5.15 7.70
CA PHE A 35 -9.19 3.98 8.52
C PHE A 35 -7.96 3.27 9.04
N TRP A 36 -8.10 2.62 10.20
CA TRP A 36 -7.07 1.83 10.85
C TRP A 36 -7.52 0.37 10.89
N THR A 37 -6.61 -0.54 10.56
CA THR A 37 -6.87 -1.98 10.59
C THR A 37 -6.47 -2.54 11.95
N VAL A 38 -7.46 -2.93 12.76
CA VAL A 38 -7.22 -3.51 14.09
C VAL A 38 -7.61 -4.98 14.07
N GLY A 39 -6.64 -5.87 14.32
CA GLY A 39 -6.84 -7.32 14.31
C GLY A 39 -6.79 -7.94 15.72
N PRO A 40 -7.10 -9.24 15.84
CA PRO A 40 -7.14 -9.94 17.13
C PRO A 40 -5.74 -10.22 17.72
N GLY A 41 -4.67 -9.80 17.04
CA GLY A 41 -3.28 -10.02 17.47
C GLY A 41 -2.27 -8.96 16.98
N THR A 42 -2.72 -7.78 16.55
CA THR A 42 -1.79 -6.67 16.23
C THR A 42 -1.18 -6.10 17.51
N VAL A 43 0.15 -5.96 17.52
CA VAL A 43 0.99 -5.73 18.72
C VAL A 43 0.95 -4.29 19.27
N ASP A 44 0.08 -3.42 18.77
CA ASP A 44 -0.29 -2.20 19.49
C ASP A 44 -1.80 -1.96 19.41
N PRO A 45 -2.55 -2.11 20.53
CA PRO A 45 -3.98 -1.82 20.56
C PRO A 45 -4.30 -0.32 20.37
N ARG A 46 -3.29 0.56 20.36
CA ARG A 46 -3.46 2.01 20.28
C ARG A 46 -3.58 2.55 18.86
N GLY A 47 -3.23 1.78 17.82
CA GLY A 47 -3.36 2.14 16.39
C GLY A 47 -2.86 3.56 16.09
N HIS A 48 -1.57 3.72 15.80
CA HIS A 48 -1.01 5.07 15.77
C HIS A 48 -1.65 5.97 14.69
N ASP A 49 -1.68 7.29 14.90
CA ASP A 49 -2.31 8.25 13.98
C ASP A 49 -1.78 8.09 12.55
N TRP A 50 -0.49 7.77 12.41
CA TRP A 50 0.20 7.57 11.14
C TRP A 50 -0.04 6.20 10.50
N GLU A 51 -0.61 5.22 11.20
CA GLU A 51 -0.94 3.88 10.67
C GLU A 51 -2.24 3.86 9.86
N HIS A 52 -2.84 5.04 9.62
CA HIS A 52 -4.06 5.14 8.85
C HIS A 52 -3.85 4.78 7.38
N ILE A 53 -4.90 4.23 6.79
CA ILE A 53 -5.06 4.10 5.35
C ILE A 53 -5.98 5.22 4.89
N LEU A 54 -5.46 6.06 3.98
CA LEU A 54 -6.19 7.19 3.40
C LEU A 54 -7.09 6.69 2.26
N VAL A 55 -8.37 7.01 2.30
CA VAL A 55 -9.29 6.85 1.15
C VAL A 55 -9.53 8.22 0.53
N PRO A 56 -9.02 8.49 -0.69
CA PRO A 56 -9.08 9.82 -1.27
C PRO A 56 -10.53 10.29 -1.45
N GLY A 57 -10.79 11.57 -1.19
CA GLY A 57 -12.09 12.18 -1.47
C GLY A 57 -12.38 12.30 -2.97
N SER A 58 -13.52 12.91 -3.28
CA SER A 58 -14.00 13.22 -4.63
C SER A 58 -14.13 11.98 -5.52
N GLY A 59 -14.66 10.89 -4.97
CA GLY A 59 -14.88 9.62 -5.68
C GLY A 59 -13.66 8.68 -5.68
N GLY A 60 -12.63 8.99 -4.89
CA GLY A 60 -11.49 8.10 -4.70
C GLY A 60 -11.89 6.77 -4.03
N SER A 61 -11.06 5.75 -4.23
CA SER A 61 -11.31 4.42 -3.67
C SER A 61 -10.04 3.70 -3.25
N VAL A 62 -10.15 2.86 -2.24
CA VAL A 62 -9.07 1.98 -1.76
C VAL A 62 -9.63 0.58 -1.57
N VAL A 63 -8.81 -0.43 -1.87
CA VAL A 63 -9.15 -1.85 -1.67
C VAL A 63 -8.34 -2.38 -0.49
N HIS A 64 -9.05 -2.85 0.54
CA HIS A 64 -8.49 -3.60 1.65
C HIS A 64 -8.64 -5.10 1.37
N GLY A 65 -7.51 -5.81 1.30
CA GLY A 65 -7.51 -7.27 1.18
C GLY A 65 -7.85 -7.92 2.52
N MET A 66 -8.83 -8.82 2.54
CA MET A 66 -9.18 -9.52 3.78
C MET A 66 -8.17 -10.61 4.11
N VAL A 67 -7.86 -10.71 5.40
CA VAL A 67 -7.01 -11.74 5.97
C VAL A 67 -7.87 -12.94 6.39
N ASN A 68 -7.43 -14.17 6.14
CA ASN A 68 -8.09 -15.37 6.70
C ASN A 68 -7.97 -15.34 8.24
N THR A 69 -9.11 -15.36 8.94
CA THR A 69 -9.19 -15.21 10.40
C THR A 69 -9.42 -16.51 11.17
N GLU A 70 -9.56 -17.65 10.50
CA GLU A 70 -9.91 -18.95 11.13
C GLU A 70 -8.95 -19.38 12.25
N LEU A 71 -7.68 -18.98 12.14
CA LEU A 71 -6.63 -19.31 13.11
C LEU A 71 -6.25 -18.12 14.02
N LEU A 72 -6.91 -16.97 13.86
CA LEU A 72 -6.53 -15.73 14.55
C LEU A 72 -7.36 -15.48 15.82
N GLY A 73 -8.37 -16.31 16.11
CA GLY A 73 -9.19 -16.19 17.32
C GLY A 73 -10.12 -14.98 17.37
N GLY A 74 -10.28 -14.25 16.26
CA GLY A 74 -11.20 -13.11 16.15
C GLY A 74 -11.22 -12.49 14.76
N GLY A 75 -12.13 -11.54 14.54
CA GLY A 75 -12.22 -10.74 13.32
C GLY A 75 -11.31 -9.51 13.31
N PHE A 76 -11.29 -8.79 12.20
CA PHE A 76 -10.67 -7.47 12.09
C PHE A 76 -11.72 -6.39 12.16
N SER A 77 -11.36 -5.25 12.75
CA SER A 77 -12.15 -4.02 12.77
C SER A 77 -11.41 -2.95 11.97
N LEU A 78 -12.08 -2.44 10.93
CA LEU A 78 -11.61 -1.31 10.12
C LEU A 78 -12.23 -0.04 10.69
N LYS A 79 -11.46 0.65 11.50
CA LYS A 79 -11.90 1.80 12.30
C LYS A 79 -11.77 3.06 11.49
N MET A 80 -12.87 3.72 11.16
CA MET A 80 -12.95 4.83 10.23
C MET A 80 -13.19 6.17 10.93
N ARG A 81 -12.55 7.23 10.41
CA ARG A 81 -12.79 8.64 10.77
C ARG A 81 -12.67 9.56 9.54
N ASP A 82 -13.16 10.79 9.67
CA ASP A 82 -13.06 11.88 8.69
C ASP A 82 -11.91 12.87 9.00
N VAL A 83 -11.04 12.50 9.94
CA VAL A 83 -9.81 13.16 10.37
C VAL A 83 -8.70 12.11 10.59
N PRO A 84 -7.41 12.42 10.32
CA PRO A 84 -6.30 11.47 10.45
C PRO A 84 -5.77 11.40 11.89
N ARG A 85 -6.67 11.27 12.87
CA ARG A 85 -6.32 11.15 14.30
C ARG A 85 -7.11 10.03 14.93
N TYR A 86 -6.46 9.04 15.52
CA TYR A 86 -7.04 7.89 16.20
C TYR A 86 -6.55 7.75 17.64
N GLU A 87 -5.28 8.05 17.92
CA GLU A 87 -4.65 7.89 19.24
C GLU A 87 -5.25 8.82 20.30
N VAL A 88 -5.71 10.00 19.88
CA VAL A 88 -6.26 11.00 20.80
C VAL A 88 -7.67 10.60 21.20
N ALA A 89 -7.79 10.05 22.41
CA ALA A 89 -9.07 9.78 23.05
C ALA A 89 -9.63 11.02 23.78
N PRO A 90 -10.96 11.22 23.78
CA PRO A 90 -11.95 10.38 23.11
C PRO A 90 -11.89 10.54 21.59
N ALA A 91 -12.21 9.49 20.84
CA ALA A 91 -12.27 9.53 19.38
C ALA A 91 -13.58 8.88 18.97
N GLY A 92 -14.42 9.62 18.26
CA GLY A 92 -15.60 9.05 17.64
C GLY A 92 -15.20 8.23 16.42
N ILE A 93 -15.50 6.94 16.48
CA ILE A 93 -15.04 5.92 15.54
C ILE A 93 -16.26 5.18 14.98
N ILE A 94 -16.28 5.06 13.66
CA ILE A 94 -17.14 4.13 12.93
C ILE A 94 -16.33 2.88 12.61
N GLN A 95 -16.92 1.70 12.63
CA GLN A 95 -16.22 0.43 12.42
C GLN A 95 -16.91 -0.39 11.35
N VAL A 96 -16.13 -0.90 10.41
CA VAL A 96 -16.55 -1.99 9.52
C VAL A 96 -15.75 -3.22 9.93
N GLU A 97 -16.44 -4.23 10.42
CA GLU A 97 -15.80 -5.43 10.97
C GLU A 97 -15.96 -6.59 10.01
N TYR A 98 -14.98 -7.49 9.98
CA TYR A 98 -15.09 -8.74 9.23
C TYR A 98 -14.40 -9.92 9.93
N HIS A 99 -14.93 -11.10 9.68
CA HIS A 99 -14.32 -12.38 10.00
C HIS A 99 -14.46 -13.31 8.78
N LEU A 100 -13.33 -13.63 8.14
CA LEU A 100 -13.27 -14.44 6.93
C LEU A 100 -12.92 -15.89 7.27
N GLU A 101 -13.80 -16.82 6.89
CA GLU A 101 -13.65 -18.26 7.07
C GLU A 101 -13.69 -18.98 5.71
N PRO A 102 -12.59 -19.02 4.95
CA PRO A 102 -12.56 -19.61 3.63
C PRO A 102 -12.90 -21.11 3.63
N THR A 103 -12.50 -21.87 4.66
CA THR A 103 -12.78 -23.32 4.71
C THR A 103 -14.27 -23.62 4.90
N ARG A 104 -15.04 -22.63 5.40
CA ARG A 104 -16.50 -22.71 5.56
C ARG A 104 -17.26 -21.98 4.45
N ASN A 105 -16.56 -21.50 3.42
CA ASN A 105 -17.11 -20.64 2.38
C ASN A 105 -17.92 -19.47 2.97
N ARG A 106 -17.39 -18.82 4.01
CA ARG A 106 -18.13 -17.78 4.73
C ARG A 106 -17.30 -16.55 4.96
N ILE A 107 -17.96 -15.41 4.84
CA ILE A 107 -17.52 -14.15 5.41
C ILE A 107 -18.61 -13.63 6.33
N TRP A 108 -18.20 -13.18 7.51
CA TRP A 108 -19.02 -12.46 8.46
C TRP A 108 -18.59 -10.99 8.47
N TYR A 109 -19.52 -10.07 8.59
CA TYR A 109 -19.26 -8.63 8.64
C TYR A 109 -20.37 -7.87 9.36
N ASP A 110 -20.05 -6.65 9.79
CA ASP A 110 -21.04 -5.70 10.29
C ASP A 110 -20.58 -4.25 10.13
N LEU A 111 -21.53 -3.34 10.39
CA LEU A 111 -21.30 -1.92 10.54
C LEU A 111 -21.59 -1.54 11.98
N SER A 112 -20.71 -0.76 12.59
CA SER A 112 -20.81 -0.39 14.00
C SER A 112 -20.46 1.07 14.21
N ALA A 113 -21.30 1.75 14.98
CA ALA A 113 -21.11 3.11 15.48
C ALA A 113 -21.17 3.13 17.01
N ILE A 114 -20.78 2.04 17.67
CA ILE A 114 -20.79 1.96 19.13
C ILE A 114 -19.70 2.82 19.77
N ASN A 115 -18.59 3.07 19.05
CA ASN A 115 -17.42 3.80 19.54
C ASN A 115 -17.46 5.29 19.18
N CYS A 116 -18.65 5.89 19.22
CA CYS A 116 -18.85 7.33 19.12
C CYS A 116 -20.04 7.76 19.99
N ASN A 117 -20.11 9.05 20.33
CA ASN A 117 -21.19 9.62 21.10
C ASN A 117 -22.28 10.17 20.16
N HIS A 118 -23.41 9.47 20.11
CA HIS A 118 -24.57 9.82 19.26
C HIS A 118 -25.26 11.13 19.64
N ALA A 119 -25.04 11.63 20.86
CA ALA A 119 -25.57 12.91 21.33
C ALA A 119 -24.57 14.07 21.17
N ALA A 120 -23.32 13.77 20.80
CA ALA A 120 -22.29 14.79 20.67
C ALA A 120 -22.48 15.62 19.40
N GLY A 121 -22.23 16.93 19.52
CA GLY A 121 -22.06 17.81 18.37
C GLY A 121 -20.71 17.57 17.69
N ASN A 122 -20.56 18.07 16.47
CA ASN A 122 -19.40 17.78 15.63
C ASN A 122 -18.08 18.44 16.08
N MET A 123 -18.12 19.37 17.02
CA MET A 123 -16.94 19.92 17.70
C MET A 123 -16.43 19.04 18.84
N ASP A 124 -17.20 18.02 19.25
CA ASP A 124 -16.77 17.06 20.26
C ASP A 124 -15.86 16.00 19.60
N PRO A 125 -14.69 15.71 20.19
CA PRO A 125 -13.80 14.66 19.69
C PRO A 125 -14.45 13.25 19.59
N ALA A 126 -15.51 12.97 20.35
CA ALA A 126 -16.29 11.74 20.35
C ALA A 126 -17.45 11.72 19.31
N PHE A 127 -17.64 12.77 18.52
CA PHE A 127 -18.70 12.87 17.49
C PHE A 127 -18.74 11.64 16.56
N CYS A 128 -19.92 11.21 16.11
CA CYS A 128 -20.06 10.14 15.13
C CYS A 128 -19.92 10.67 13.68
N PRO A 129 -18.73 10.59 13.04
CA PRO A 129 -18.58 11.09 11.67
C PRO A 129 -19.28 10.19 10.66
N LEU A 130 -19.46 10.68 9.44
CA LEU A 130 -19.95 9.95 8.25
C LEU A 130 -21.43 9.50 8.30
N ILE A 131 -22.02 9.25 9.47
CA ILE A 131 -23.40 8.75 9.63
C ILE A 131 -24.41 9.65 8.94
N ALA A 132 -24.37 10.95 9.24
CA ALA A 132 -25.34 11.91 8.72
C ALA A 132 -25.16 12.21 7.21
N GLY A 133 -23.96 11.98 6.65
CA GLY A 133 -23.69 12.10 5.22
C GLY A 133 -24.14 10.87 4.41
N GLY A 134 -24.55 9.80 5.07
CA GLY A 134 -24.82 8.53 4.44
C GLY A 134 -23.59 7.63 4.43
N LEU A 135 -23.77 6.43 4.96
CA LEU A 135 -22.75 5.38 5.02
C LEU A 135 -23.41 4.06 4.65
N ARG A 136 -22.83 3.29 3.74
CA ARG A 136 -23.42 2.02 3.28
C ARG A 136 -22.36 0.92 3.17
N VAL A 137 -22.67 -0.24 3.73
CA VAL A 137 -21.93 -1.49 3.57
C VAL A 137 -22.83 -2.48 2.83
N HIS A 138 -22.39 -2.98 1.68
CA HIS A 138 -23.20 -3.90 0.87
C HIS A 138 -22.36 -4.76 -0.07
N VAL A 139 -22.94 -5.85 -0.58
CA VAL A 139 -22.33 -6.68 -1.62
C VAL A 139 -23.09 -6.47 -2.95
N PRO A 140 -22.46 -5.91 -4.00
CA PRO A 140 -23.11 -5.65 -5.27
C PRO A 140 -23.69 -6.90 -5.93
N GLY A 141 -24.84 -6.76 -6.60
CA GLY A 141 -25.43 -7.83 -7.41
C GLY A 141 -25.98 -9.03 -6.64
N ARG A 142 -26.06 -8.96 -5.30
CA ARG A 142 -26.66 -10.01 -4.45
C ARG A 142 -28.14 -9.77 -4.24
N LYS A 143 -28.91 -10.86 -4.20
CA LYS A 143 -30.35 -10.81 -3.93
C LYS A 143 -30.58 -10.48 -2.45
N GLU A 144 -31.74 -9.90 -2.16
CA GLU A 144 -32.19 -9.64 -0.79
C GLU A 144 -32.12 -10.93 0.05
N GLY A 145 -31.55 -10.82 1.26
CA GLY A 145 -31.36 -11.93 2.19
C GLY A 145 -30.13 -12.82 1.95
N GLN A 146 -29.40 -12.67 0.84
CA GLN A 146 -28.16 -13.44 0.62
C GLN A 146 -26.97 -12.86 1.39
N CYS A 147 -26.79 -11.55 1.31
CA CYS A 147 -25.71 -10.80 1.94
C CYS A 147 -26.33 -9.49 2.46
N PRO A 148 -26.81 -9.47 3.71
CA PRO A 148 -27.57 -8.34 4.24
C PRO A 148 -26.78 -7.02 4.19
N PRO A 149 -27.33 -5.93 3.62
CA PRO A 149 -26.67 -4.64 3.69
C PRO A 149 -26.85 -4.00 5.07
N ALA A 150 -25.95 -3.08 5.40
CA ALA A 150 -26.03 -2.19 6.55
C ALA A 150 -25.81 -0.75 6.08
N TRP A 151 -26.52 0.21 6.68
CA TRP A 151 -26.34 1.61 6.31
C TRP A 151 -26.83 2.56 7.38
N CYS A 152 -26.30 3.78 7.35
CA CYS A 152 -26.85 4.94 8.03
C CYS A 152 -27.30 5.97 7.00
N SER A 153 -28.43 6.62 7.28
CA SER A 153 -29.03 7.70 6.50
C SER A 153 -29.57 8.77 7.45
N GLY A 154 -29.84 9.99 6.99
CA GLY A 154 -30.19 11.17 7.81
C GLY A 154 -31.35 11.09 8.83
N GLY A 155 -31.90 9.91 9.13
CA GLY A 155 -32.87 9.66 10.20
C GLY A 155 -32.67 8.35 10.97
N GLY A 156 -31.57 7.61 10.76
CA GLY A 156 -31.28 6.38 11.50
C GLY A 156 -30.34 5.42 10.76
N CYS A 157 -29.92 4.39 11.48
CA CYS A 157 -29.11 3.31 10.93
C CYS A 157 -29.88 1.99 10.92
N PHE A 158 -29.61 1.19 9.90
CA PHE A 158 -30.17 -0.12 9.66
C PHE A 158 -29.06 -1.17 9.68
N ASN A 159 -29.31 -2.32 10.33
CA ASN A 159 -28.32 -3.39 10.49
C ASN A 159 -26.96 -2.88 11.00
N THR A 160 -27.00 -1.93 11.92
CA THR A 160 -25.82 -1.23 12.44
C THR A 160 -25.86 -1.24 13.96
N TYR A 161 -24.75 -1.55 14.60
CA TYR A 161 -24.65 -1.49 16.06
C TYR A 161 -24.51 -0.05 16.54
N LEU A 162 -25.44 0.40 17.38
CA LEU A 162 -25.45 1.76 17.94
C LEU A 162 -25.16 1.80 19.45
N THR A 163 -25.19 0.65 20.11
CA THR A 163 -24.99 0.53 21.56
C THR A 163 -24.06 -0.62 21.88
N HIS A 164 -23.21 -0.45 22.91
CA HIS A 164 -22.38 -1.54 23.43
C HIS A 164 -23.23 -2.73 23.87
N GLY A 165 -22.76 -3.93 23.54
CA GLY A 165 -23.36 -5.20 23.92
C GLY A 165 -22.41 -6.35 23.59
N SER A 166 -22.80 -7.55 23.99
CA SER A 166 -22.16 -8.78 23.52
C SER A 166 -23.25 -9.60 22.85
N TRP A 167 -23.13 -9.79 21.54
CA TRP A 167 -24.14 -10.51 20.77
C TRP A 167 -23.58 -11.87 20.37
N LEU A 168 -24.39 -12.91 20.52
CA LEU A 168 -23.96 -14.26 20.15
C LEU A 168 -23.83 -14.33 18.63
N GLY A 169 -22.62 -14.53 18.13
CA GLY A 169 -22.34 -14.66 16.69
C GLY A 169 -21.89 -13.38 15.99
N GLU A 170 -21.31 -12.40 16.71
CA GLU A 170 -20.64 -11.27 16.06
C GLU A 170 -19.34 -11.69 15.35
N PRO A 171 -19.04 -11.14 14.16
CA PRO A 171 -19.87 -10.21 13.37
C PRO A 171 -21.13 -10.89 12.81
N THR A 172 -22.29 -10.21 12.85
CA THR A 172 -23.61 -10.88 12.79
C THR A 172 -24.13 -11.17 11.37
N PHE A 173 -23.70 -10.41 10.35
CA PHE A 173 -24.17 -10.64 8.98
C PHE A 173 -23.21 -11.54 8.23
N ALA A 174 -23.73 -12.51 7.49
CA ALA A 174 -22.93 -13.45 6.72
C ALA A 174 -23.20 -13.33 5.23
N CYS A 175 -22.19 -13.66 4.42
CA CYS A 175 -22.27 -13.89 2.99
C CYS A 175 -21.36 -15.07 2.63
N ASP A 176 -21.51 -15.61 1.42
CA ASP A 176 -20.55 -16.58 0.91
C ASP A 176 -19.18 -15.91 0.73
N ALA A 177 -18.10 -16.65 0.98
CA ALA A 177 -16.76 -16.17 0.66
C ALA A 177 -16.58 -16.01 -0.87
N GLY A 178 -15.57 -15.24 -1.28
CA GLY A 178 -15.29 -14.90 -2.67
C GLY A 178 -16.13 -13.73 -3.19
N VAL A 179 -16.53 -12.82 -2.30
CA VAL A 179 -17.27 -11.60 -2.66
C VAL A 179 -16.50 -10.36 -2.24
N ASP A 180 -16.74 -9.27 -2.95
CA ASP A 180 -16.26 -7.95 -2.55
C ASP A 180 -17.36 -7.20 -1.78
N ILE A 181 -17.03 -6.76 -0.57
CA ILE A 181 -17.88 -5.87 0.22
C ILE A 181 -17.54 -4.43 -0.18
N MET A 182 -18.55 -3.65 -0.56
CA MET A 182 -18.41 -2.22 -0.82
C MET A 182 -18.77 -1.43 0.44
N VAL A 183 -17.89 -0.51 0.82
CA VAL A 183 -18.14 0.51 1.85
C VAL A 183 -18.17 1.87 1.17
N GLU A 184 -19.32 2.52 1.17
CA GLU A 184 -19.52 3.81 0.52
C GLU A 184 -19.84 4.89 1.55
N THR A 185 -19.15 6.03 1.45
CA THR A 185 -19.35 7.20 2.34
C THR A 185 -19.93 8.38 1.57
N CYS A 186 -20.62 9.26 2.28
CA CYS A 186 -21.27 10.45 1.73
C CYS A 186 -22.30 10.14 0.63
N THR A 187 -23.04 9.04 0.78
CA THR A 187 -24.06 8.60 -0.19
C THR A 187 -25.30 9.51 -0.23
N GLU A 188 -25.50 10.34 0.79
CA GLU A 188 -26.62 11.28 0.93
C GLU A 188 -26.15 12.75 1.07
N GLY A 189 -24.85 13.00 0.91
CA GLY A 189 -24.23 14.31 1.09
C GLY A 189 -23.04 14.26 2.04
N VAL A 190 -22.49 15.42 2.40
CA VAL A 190 -21.26 15.47 3.22
C VAL A 190 -21.52 15.16 4.69
N GLY A 191 -22.67 15.62 5.22
CA GLY A 191 -22.95 15.63 6.65
C GLY A 191 -22.01 16.58 7.44
N PRO A 192 -22.24 16.77 8.75
CA PRO A 192 -21.30 17.45 9.62
C PRO A 192 -20.00 16.65 9.77
N ARG A 193 -18.87 17.35 9.81
CA ARG A 193 -17.54 16.76 9.98
C ARG A 193 -17.00 16.98 11.37
N THR A 194 -16.17 16.05 11.86
CA THR A 194 -15.41 16.23 13.10
C THR A 194 -14.60 17.53 13.03
N PHE A 195 -14.75 18.38 14.04
CA PHE A 195 -14.18 19.73 14.14
C PHE A 195 -14.49 20.64 12.94
N ASP A 196 -15.65 20.49 12.30
CA ASP A 196 -15.99 21.17 11.04
C ASP A 196 -14.97 20.93 9.90
N GLY A 197 -14.15 19.89 10.02
CA GLY A 197 -13.04 19.65 9.12
C GLY A 197 -11.84 20.59 9.31
N GLN A 198 -11.83 21.43 10.34
CA GLN A 198 -10.70 22.28 10.72
C GLN A 198 -9.76 21.48 11.63
N ILE A 199 -8.72 20.88 11.04
CA ILE A 199 -7.73 20.07 11.78
C ILE A 199 -6.56 20.94 12.28
N GLU A 200 -6.58 22.27 12.02
CA GLU A 200 -5.56 23.22 12.47
C GLU A 200 -5.83 23.71 13.91
N LEU A 201 -5.41 22.89 14.87
CA LEU A 201 -4.93 23.36 16.18
C LEU A 201 -3.43 22.98 16.25
N PRO A 202 -2.57 23.85 16.82
CA PRO A 202 -1.23 24.13 16.32
C PRO A 202 -0.40 22.85 16.15
N VAL A 203 -0.02 22.61 14.91
CA VAL A 203 0.94 21.58 14.51
C VAL A 203 2.31 22.02 15.02
N GLU A 204 2.62 21.72 16.28
CA GLU A 204 4.02 21.55 16.65
C GLU A 204 4.48 20.28 15.91
N SER A 205 5.23 20.52 14.83
CA SER A 205 5.77 19.56 13.85
C SER A 205 5.81 18.11 14.33
N ALA A 206 4.74 17.36 14.05
CA ALA A 206 4.77 15.91 14.16
C ALA A 206 5.71 15.37 13.06
N PRO A 207 6.63 14.44 13.38
CA PRO A 207 7.47 13.82 12.38
C PRO A 207 6.62 13.00 11.41
N VAL A 208 6.80 13.22 10.11
CA VAL A 208 6.21 12.40 9.04
C VAL A 208 6.74 10.97 9.20
N GLN A 209 5.85 10.00 9.46
CA GLN A 209 6.15 8.60 9.78
C GLN A 209 5.77 7.64 8.63
N PRO A 210 6.36 6.43 8.59
CA PRO A 210 6.71 5.69 7.38
C PRO A 210 5.50 5.00 6.74
N GLY A 211 5.30 5.21 5.44
CA GLY A 211 4.25 4.51 4.69
C GLY A 211 4.47 3.01 4.54
N MET A 212 3.54 2.31 3.88
CA MET A 212 3.58 0.85 3.78
C MET A 212 4.83 0.35 3.06
N LEU A 213 5.36 -0.82 3.44
CA LEU A 213 6.53 -1.41 2.77
C LEU A 213 6.25 -1.61 1.27
N SER A 214 7.15 -1.14 0.41
CA SER A 214 7.04 -1.35 -1.04
C SER A 214 6.92 -2.84 -1.36
N LEU A 215 6.05 -3.21 -2.31
CA LEU A 215 5.85 -4.60 -2.77
C LEU A 215 6.22 -4.83 -4.23
N ASP A 216 6.47 -3.75 -4.97
CA ASP A 216 6.78 -3.75 -6.39
C ASP A 216 8.04 -2.93 -6.73
N GLY A 217 8.65 -2.28 -5.75
CA GLY A 217 9.81 -1.41 -5.91
C GLY A 217 9.47 0.06 -6.13
N SER A 218 8.19 0.44 -6.13
CA SER A 218 7.75 1.84 -6.13
C SER A 218 7.74 2.42 -4.73
N CYS A 219 7.92 3.74 -4.59
CA CYS A 219 7.97 4.42 -3.30
C CYS A 219 7.61 5.90 -3.39
N GLY A 220 7.34 6.48 -2.22
CA GLY A 220 7.19 7.92 -2.08
C GLY A 220 5.94 8.51 -2.69
N VAL A 221 5.98 9.82 -2.88
CA VAL A 221 4.83 10.62 -3.34
C VAL A 221 5.05 11.25 -4.71
N LYS A 222 6.24 11.07 -5.29
CA LYS A 222 6.62 11.61 -6.60
C LYS A 222 6.72 10.52 -7.67
N ASP A 223 6.36 10.91 -8.89
CA ASP A 223 6.60 10.21 -10.15
C ASP A 223 6.21 8.71 -10.15
N GLY A 224 7.18 7.80 -10.28
CA GLY A 224 6.97 6.35 -10.41
C GLY A 224 6.26 5.69 -9.22
N GLY A 225 6.09 6.42 -8.11
CA GLY A 225 5.21 6.07 -7.00
C GLY A 225 3.75 5.92 -7.41
N GLY A 226 3.14 6.72 -8.28
CA GLY A 226 2.84 8.10 -7.98
C GLY A 226 1.84 8.24 -6.83
N GLY A 227 2.33 8.72 -5.69
CA GLY A 227 1.48 9.09 -4.55
C GLY A 227 1.05 7.93 -3.65
N ASN A 228 1.47 6.71 -3.92
CA ASN A 228 1.14 5.52 -3.12
C ASN A 228 1.79 5.50 -1.73
N GLY A 229 2.83 6.31 -1.51
CA GLY A 229 3.41 6.53 -0.19
C GLY A 229 4.21 5.34 0.34
N TYR A 230 4.60 4.37 -0.51
CA TYR A 230 5.36 3.21 -0.04
C TYR A 230 6.77 3.58 0.42
N VAL A 231 7.33 2.78 1.33
CA VAL A 231 8.70 2.93 1.86
C VAL A 231 9.62 1.81 1.41
N CYS A 232 10.89 2.16 1.26
CA CYS A 232 11.95 1.27 0.81
C CYS A 232 12.65 0.55 1.96
N ALA A 233 12.71 1.15 3.15
CA ALA A 233 13.43 0.57 4.29
C ALA A 233 12.87 -0.81 4.68
N GLY A 234 13.71 -1.85 4.64
CA GLY A 234 13.31 -3.24 4.87
C GLY A 234 12.72 -3.96 3.65
N SER A 235 12.70 -3.31 2.49
CA SER A 235 12.20 -3.90 1.24
C SER A 235 13.32 -4.60 0.48
N ARG A 236 12.99 -5.59 -0.36
CA ARG A 236 14.00 -6.31 -1.16
C ARG A 236 14.62 -5.47 -2.28
N TRP A 237 14.05 -4.30 -2.59
CA TRP A 237 14.50 -3.44 -3.68
C TRP A 237 15.59 -2.46 -3.24
N GLY A 238 15.80 -2.29 -1.94
CA GLY A 238 16.81 -1.42 -1.35
C GLY A 238 16.21 -0.42 -0.37
N GLU A 239 17.06 0.32 0.32
CA GLU A 239 16.69 1.13 1.48
C GLU A 239 16.30 2.57 1.13
N CYS A 240 16.68 3.07 -0.04
CA CYS A 240 16.49 4.47 -0.42
C CYS A 240 15.34 4.64 -1.41
N CYS A 241 14.51 5.67 -1.21
CA CYS A 241 13.49 6.07 -2.18
C CYS A 241 14.02 7.19 -3.07
N SER A 242 14.26 6.90 -4.35
CA SER A 242 14.76 7.89 -5.31
C SER A 242 13.79 9.05 -5.53
N GLU A 243 14.29 10.14 -6.14
CA GLU A 243 13.47 11.27 -6.56
C GLU A 243 12.30 10.85 -7.46
N PHE A 244 12.53 9.82 -8.29
CA PHE A 244 11.58 9.31 -9.28
C PHE A 244 10.64 8.22 -8.73
N GLY A 245 10.63 7.97 -7.42
CA GLY A 245 9.68 7.07 -6.78
C GLY A 245 10.00 5.59 -6.93
N PHE A 246 11.29 5.22 -6.96
CA PHE A 246 11.76 3.83 -6.99
C PHE A 246 12.73 3.52 -5.86
N CYS A 247 12.64 2.31 -5.32
CA CYS A 247 13.53 1.79 -4.29
C CYS A 247 14.86 1.28 -4.86
N GLY A 248 15.96 1.63 -4.19
CA GLY A 248 17.31 1.18 -4.55
C GLY A 248 18.34 1.48 -3.46
N ASN A 249 19.57 1.03 -3.67
CA ASN A 249 20.71 1.28 -2.76
C ASN A 249 21.85 2.08 -3.41
N SER A 250 21.77 2.37 -4.71
CA SER A 250 22.83 3.08 -5.41
C SER A 250 22.75 4.59 -5.15
N PRO A 251 23.83 5.35 -5.40
CA PRO A 251 23.84 6.80 -5.20
C PRO A 251 22.71 7.54 -5.93
N VAL A 252 22.30 7.07 -7.13
CA VAL A 252 21.16 7.66 -7.85
C VAL A 252 19.81 7.49 -7.12
N HIS A 253 19.71 6.57 -6.18
CA HIS A 253 18.53 6.40 -5.32
C HIS A 253 18.68 7.12 -3.97
N CYS A 254 19.90 7.16 -3.41
CA CYS A 254 20.15 7.61 -2.04
C CYS A 254 20.62 9.07 -1.92
N ALA A 255 21.13 9.66 -3.00
CA ALA A 255 21.74 10.99 -3.00
C ALA A 255 20.72 12.11 -3.27
N ALA A 256 21.10 13.15 -4.01
CA ALA A 256 20.26 14.31 -4.26
C ALA A 256 18.89 13.91 -4.82
N GLY A 257 17.82 14.45 -4.23
CA GLY A 257 16.44 14.18 -4.62
C GLY A 257 15.81 12.97 -3.92
N CYS A 258 16.56 12.18 -3.13
CA CYS A 258 16.02 11.07 -2.34
C CYS A 258 14.92 11.55 -1.38
N GLN A 259 13.81 10.80 -1.34
CA GLN A 259 12.63 11.14 -0.56
C GLN A 259 12.78 10.61 0.88
N ASN A 260 13.42 11.38 1.76
CA ASN A 260 13.70 11.02 3.17
C ASN A 260 12.55 10.35 3.94
N PRO A 261 11.27 10.76 3.80
CA PRO A 261 10.18 10.11 4.53
C PRO A 261 9.90 8.67 4.07
N PHE A 262 10.47 8.26 2.93
CA PHE A 262 10.17 7.00 2.26
C PHE A 262 11.38 6.08 2.07
N GLY A 263 12.55 6.47 2.59
CA GLY A 263 13.75 5.64 2.58
C GLY A 263 14.92 6.26 3.34
N THR A 264 15.96 5.46 3.53
CA THR A 264 17.18 5.85 4.25
C THR A 264 18.13 6.60 3.32
N CYS A 265 17.83 7.88 3.07
CA CYS A 265 18.66 8.71 2.21
C CYS A 265 20.00 9.06 2.86
N THR A 266 21.05 9.10 2.06
CA THR A 266 22.32 9.63 2.53
C THR A 266 22.19 11.15 2.65
N PRO A 267 22.58 11.77 3.79
CA PRO A 267 22.60 13.22 3.86
C PRO A 267 23.51 13.70 2.73
N SER A 268 22.94 14.53 1.84
CA SER A 268 23.76 15.34 0.98
C SER A 268 24.54 16.29 1.89
N SER A 269 25.70 15.85 2.39
CA SER A 269 26.79 16.81 2.48
C SER A 269 26.84 17.43 1.10
N PRO A 270 26.91 18.77 0.95
CA PRO A 270 27.35 19.29 -0.32
C PRO A 270 28.70 18.60 -0.55
N MET A 271 28.74 17.61 -1.42
CA MET A 271 29.98 17.27 -2.09
C MET A 271 30.33 18.61 -2.71
N SER A 272 31.32 19.29 -2.11
CA SER A 272 31.96 20.39 -2.79
C SER A 272 32.28 19.89 -4.19
N ASP A 273 32.09 20.72 -5.21
CA ASP A 273 32.34 20.36 -6.62
C ASP A 273 33.64 19.54 -6.83
N TYR A 274 34.60 19.67 -5.93
CA TYR A 274 35.78 18.82 -5.77
C TYR A 274 35.55 17.29 -5.71
N ASP A 275 34.56 16.79 -4.97
CA ASP A 275 34.34 15.33 -4.82
C ASP A 275 33.60 14.73 -6.01
N TYR A 276 32.70 15.50 -6.64
CA TYR A 276 32.03 15.09 -7.88
C TYR A 276 33.02 15.04 -9.04
N MET A 277 33.90 16.04 -9.15
CA MET A 277 35.00 16.02 -10.13
C MET A 277 36.02 14.92 -9.84
N ALA A 278 36.27 14.58 -8.57
CA ALA A 278 37.12 13.44 -8.21
C ALA A 278 36.48 12.11 -8.65
N ALA A 279 35.19 11.88 -8.38
CA ALA A 279 34.48 10.65 -8.77
C ALA A 279 34.41 10.45 -10.30
N VAL A 280 34.17 11.54 -11.05
CA VAL A 280 34.20 11.51 -12.52
C VAL A 280 35.61 11.26 -13.03
N ALA A 281 36.65 11.85 -12.41
CA ALA A 281 38.03 11.59 -12.77
C ALA A 281 38.45 10.13 -12.50
N VAL A 282 37.95 9.47 -11.44
CA VAL A 282 38.27 8.05 -11.21
C VAL A 282 37.66 7.16 -12.28
N ALA A 283 36.42 7.45 -12.72
CA ALA A 283 35.77 6.71 -13.79
C ALA A 283 36.50 6.88 -15.14
N ASP A 284 36.96 8.10 -15.45
CA ASP A 284 37.76 8.37 -16.65
C ASP A 284 39.15 7.72 -16.58
N ILE A 285 39.78 7.67 -15.40
CA ILE A 285 41.04 6.96 -15.17
C ILE A 285 40.86 5.45 -15.35
N GLU A 286 39.76 4.85 -14.88
CA GLU A 286 39.48 3.42 -15.10
C GLU A 286 39.28 3.11 -16.58
N VAL A 287 38.59 3.97 -17.33
CA VAL A 287 38.41 3.82 -18.79
C VAL A 287 39.74 3.99 -19.53
N GLU A 288 40.57 4.98 -19.17
CA GLU A 288 41.89 5.19 -19.78
C GLU A 288 42.85 4.03 -19.45
N THR A 289 42.83 3.54 -18.20
CA THR A 289 43.64 2.39 -17.75
C THR A 289 43.20 1.10 -18.47
N ALA A 290 41.89 0.92 -18.70
CA ALA A 290 41.36 -0.18 -19.50
C ALA A 290 41.83 -0.10 -20.96
N ARG A 291 41.81 1.09 -21.57
CA ARG A 291 42.31 1.33 -22.94
C ARG A 291 43.82 1.08 -23.06
N VAL A 292 44.62 1.55 -22.10
CA VAL A 292 46.07 1.34 -22.07
C VAL A 292 46.42 -0.14 -21.86
N THR A 293 45.69 -0.83 -20.99
CA THR A 293 45.86 -2.27 -20.73
C THR A 293 45.48 -3.11 -21.95
N ALA A 294 44.39 -2.75 -22.65
CA ALA A 294 44.00 -3.38 -23.90
C ALA A 294 45.09 -3.20 -24.97
N THR A 295 45.61 -1.98 -25.15
CA THR A 295 46.66 -1.67 -26.13
C THR A 295 47.97 -2.41 -25.85
N LYS A 296 48.37 -2.51 -24.56
CA LYS A 296 49.56 -3.25 -24.15
C LYS A 296 49.41 -4.76 -24.40
N THR A 297 48.22 -5.31 -24.16
CA THR A 297 47.90 -6.72 -24.44
C THR A 297 47.97 -7.02 -25.94
N THR A 298 47.44 -6.12 -26.77
CA THR A 298 47.55 -6.23 -28.24
C THR A 298 49.01 -6.18 -28.71
N MET A 299 49.83 -5.24 -28.22
CA MET A 299 51.26 -5.14 -28.55
C MET A 299 52.05 -6.39 -28.11
N GLN A 300 51.80 -6.92 -26.91
CA GLN A 300 52.46 -8.16 -26.45
C GLN A 300 52.06 -9.38 -27.28
N THR A 301 50.81 -9.44 -27.76
CA THR A 301 50.34 -10.51 -28.66
C THR A 301 51.00 -10.43 -30.04
N ILE A 302 51.25 -9.22 -30.55
CA ILE A 302 51.99 -9.00 -31.82
C ILE A 302 53.46 -9.44 -31.68
N ILE A 303 54.14 -9.08 -30.58
CA ILE A 303 55.53 -9.51 -30.34
C ILE A 303 55.64 -11.03 -30.13
N ALA A 304 54.65 -11.64 -29.46
CA ALA A 304 54.58 -13.09 -29.28
C ALA A 304 54.29 -13.86 -30.59
N THR A 305 53.70 -13.20 -31.59
CA THR A 305 53.47 -13.79 -32.92
C THR A 305 54.67 -13.60 -33.86
N GLU A 306 55.41 -12.50 -33.77
CA GLU A 306 56.68 -12.33 -34.50
C GLU A 306 57.79 -13.30 -34.01
N THR A 307 57.84 -13.61 -32.72
CA THR A 307 58.83 -14.55 -32.15
C THR A 307 58.55 -16.03 -32.48
N ARG A 308 57.36 -16.37 -33.01
CA ARG A 308 57.05 -17.70 -33.56
C ARG A 308 57.29 -17.82 -35.07
N GLY A 309 57.74 -16.75 -35.73
CA GLY A 309 58.11 -16.71 -37.15
C GLY A 309 59.59 -16.99 -37.44
N GLY A 310 60.37 -17.41 -36.44
CA GLY A 310 61.78 -17.81 -36.61
C GLY A 310 61.90 -19.09 -37.44
N HIS A 311 62.01 -18.92 -38.76
CA HIS A 311 62.39 -19.97 -39.70
C HIS A 311 63.74 -20.59 -39.29
N PRO A 312 63.85 -21.93 -39.22
CA PRO A 312 65.14 -22.59 -39.02
C PRO A 312 66.06 -22.27 -40.20
N VAL A 313 67.24 -21.73 -39.91
CA VAL A 313 68.32 -21.54 -40.88
C VAL A 313 68.77 -22.93 -41.37
N PRO A 314 68.72 -23.23 -42.67
CA PRO A 314 69.20 -24.50 -43.19
C PRO A 314 70.72 -24.53 -43.19
N SER A 315 71.29 -25.65 -42.73
CA SER A 315 72.70 -25.99 -42.86
C SER A 315 73.11 -25.99 -44.34
N LYS A 316 74.21 -25.32 -44.66
CA LYS A 316 74.93 -25.53 -45.93
C LYS A 316 76.08 -26.50 -45.70
N ALA A 317 76.09 -27.53 -46.55
CA ALA A 317 77.14 -28.45 -46.98
C ALA A 317 78.46 -28.50 -46.20
#